data_AF-A0A9N7PIH9-F1
#
_entry.id   AF-A0A9N7PIH9-F1
#
_cell.length_a   1.000
_cell.length_b   1.000
_cell.length_c   1.000
_cell.angle_alpha   90.00
_cell.angle_beta   90.00
_cell.angle_gamma   90.00
#
_symmetry.space_group_name_H-M   'P 1'
#
loop_
_entity.id
_entity.type
_entity.pdbx_description
1 polymer ?
#
loop_
_entity_poly.entity_id
_entity_poly.type
_entity_poly.pdbx_seq_one_letter_code
_entity_poly.pdbx_strand_id
1 'polypeptide(L)'
;MNKEFIEKYGYILLSICTAIGTLIFSKANIIIQILSIVVQVFINKYILKIFIEKSTIKYRKMKLPNVESLSINPKIDYFISLYLDIFLYCFIMYFIMVINIDGFSSFNKLNLKSPLSILLIVTIIGLGIYGIMGAEVQVIKDKDKIIYLLETTSPGRYTSTLSSRVGKFKDGIIIDDYIFYNDEILNSFKSEKELIIYLKNSRQIIIYDKRAINYLKEIS
;
A
#
# COMPACT_ATOMS: atom_id res chain seq x y z
N MET A 1 -22.54 2.52 -5.84
CA MET A 1 -21.73 3.63 -6.37
C MET A 1 -20.64 3.03 -7.25
N ASN A 2 -20.62 3.33 -8.55
CA ASN A 2 -19.79 2.62 -9.53
C ASN A 2 -18.29 2.96 -9.33
N LYS A 3 -17.39 1.96 -9.31
CA LYS A 3 -15.95 2.16 -9.08
C LYS A 3 -15.34 3.16 -10.07
N GLU A 4 -15.74 3.06 -11.33
CA GLU A 4 -15.33 3.96 -12.41
C GLU A 4 -15.77 5.42 -12.16
N PHE A 5 -16.92 5.62 -11.53
CA PHE A 5 -17.40 6.96 -11.20
C PHE A 5 -16.53 7.62 -10.13
N ILE A 6 -16.15 6.87 -9.09
CA ILE A 6 -15.28 7.36 -8.02
C ILE A 6 -13.87 7.64 -8.55
N GLU A 7 -13.33 6.76 -9.39
CA GLU A 7 -12.02 6.95 -10.02
C GLU A 7 -12.00 8.18 -10.94
N LYS A 8 -13.08 8.39 -11.72
CA LYS A 8 -13.14 9.46 -12.73
C LYS A 8 -13.47 10.84 -12.14
N TYR A 9 -14.33 10.91 -11.13
CA TYR A 9 -14.82 12.18 -10.58
C TYR A 9 -14.35 12.49 -9.16
N GLY A 10 -13.85 11.49 -8.42
CA GLY A 10 -13.39 11.68 -7.04
C GLY A 10 -12.23 12.67 -6.94
N TYR A 11 -11.25 12.61 -7.85
CA TYR A 11 -10.13 13.55 -7.82
C TYR A 11 -10.56 14.97 -8.20
N ILE A 12 -11.58 15.12 -9.06
CA ILE A 12 -12.11 16.43 -9.46
C ILE A 12 -12.74 17.11 -8.24
N LEU A 13 -13.59 16.39 -7.50
CA LEU A 13 -14.21 16.90 -6.28
C LEU A 13 -13.14 17.27 -5.24
N LEU A 14 -12.18 16.38 -5.03
CA LEU A 14 -11.07 16.59 -4.10
C LEU A 14 -10.26 17.84 -4.48
N SER A 15 -9.92 17.99 -5.76
CA SER A 15 -9.20 19.14 -6.29
C SER A 15 -9.98 20.45 -6.18
N ILE A 16 -11.29 20.43 -6.37
CA ILE A 16 -12.13 21.63 -6.15
C ILE A 16 -12.08 22.02 -4.67
N CYS A 17 -12.26 21.07 -3.75
CA CYS A 17 -12.20 21.34 -2.31
C CYS A 17 -10.85 21.91 -1.89
N THR A 18 -9.73 21.33 -2.38
CA THR A 18 -8.39 21.82 -2.03
C THR A 18 -8.07 23.17 -2.67
N ALA A 19 -8.56 23.43 -3.89
CA ALA A 19 -8.42 24.71 -4.55
C ALA A 19 -9.17 25.82 -3.80
N ILE A 20 -10.42 25.56 -3.39
CA ILE A 20 -11.20 26.48 -2.56
C ILE A 20 -10.48 26.76 -1.24
N GLY A 21 -9.99 25.72 -0.56
CA GLY A 21 -9.20 25.89 0.66
C GLY A 21 -7.96 26.75 0.44
N THR A 22 -7.25 26.54 -0.68
CA THR A 22 -6.07 27.35 -1.02
C THR A 22 -6.42 28.81 -1.25
N LEU A 23 -7.50 29.10 -1.98
CA LEU A 23 -7.92 30.48 -2.25
C LEU A 23 -8.39 31.22 -0.98
N ILE A 24 -9.07 30.52 -0.06
CA ILE A 24 -9.59 31.13 1.17
C ILE A 24 -8.46 31.41 2.17
N PHE A 25 -7.56 30.45 2.37
CA PHE A 25 -6.60 30.50 3.47
C PHE A 25 -5.22 31.04 3.06
N SER A 26 -4.88 31.06 1.76
CA SER A 26 -3.56 31.52 1.31
C SER A 26 -3.39 33.04 1.44
N LYS A 27 -2.23 33.43 1.97
CA LYS A 27 -1.75 34.83 1.94
C LYS A 27 -0.72 35.07 0.83
N ALA A 28 -0.39 34.03 0.06
CA ALA A 28 0.55 34.12 -1.04
C ALA A 28 -0.05 34.91 -2.22
N ASN A 29 0.82 35.43 -3.08
CA ASN A 29 0.39 36.14 -4.29
C ASN A 29 -0.41 35.21 -5.22
N ILE A 30 -1.30 35.80 -6.03
CA ILE A 30 -2.20 35.09 -6.95
C ILE A 30 -1.46 34.06 -7.85
N ILE A 31 -0.24 34.37 -8.28
CA ILE A 31 0.59 33.49 -9.10
C ILE A 31 0.97 32.21 -8.34
N ILE A 32 1.36 32.34 -7.07
CA ILE A 32 1.73 31.21 -6.21
C ILE A 32 0.50 30.37 -5.89
N GLN A 33 -0.66 31.01 -5.67
CA GLN A 33 -1.92 30.31 -5.45
C GLN A 33 -2.31 29.44 -6.65
N ILE A 34 -2.25 30.00 -7.87
CA ILE A 34 -2.53 29.27 -9.11
C ILE A 34 -1.56 28.10 -9.27
N LEU A 35 -0.26 28.33 -9.06
CA LEU A 35 0.75 27.27 -9.16
C LEU A 35 0.50 26.15 -8.15
N SER A 36 0.17 26.50 -6.91
CA SER A 36 -0.20 25.54 -5.85
C SER A 36 -1.44 24.72 -6.20
N ILE A 37 -2.47 25.35 -6.78
CA ILE A 37 -3.68 24.64 -7.22
C ILE A 37 -3.33 23.64 -8.32
N VAL A 38 -2.51 24.03 -9.30
CA VAL A 38 -2.07 23.12 -10.37
C VAL A 38 -1.32 21.92 -9.79
N VAL A 39 -0.38 22.16 -8.87
CA VAL A 39 0.36 21.09 -8.18
C VAL A 39 -0.58 20.17 -7.39
N GLN A 40 -1.54 20.73 -6.64
CA GLN A 40 -2.54 19.95 -5.91
C GLN A 40 -3.38 19.07 -6.82
N VAL A 41 -3.78 19.55 -8.01
CA VAL A 41 -4.54 18.73 -8.97
C VAL A 41 -3.76 17.49 -9.38
N PHE A 42 -2.46 17.63 -9.67
CA PHE A 42 -1.60 16.49 -9.99
C PHE A 42 -1.44 15.52 -8.82
N ILE A 43 -1.19 16.06 -7.62
CA ILE A 43 -1.05 15.27 -6.39
C ILE A 43 -2.33 14.49 -6.10
N ASN A 44 -3.49 15.14 -6.14
CA ASN A 44 -4.80 14.51 -5.87
C ASN A 44 -5.08 13.39 -6.86
N LYS A 45 -4.80 13.61 -8.15
CA LYS A 45 -4.98 12.58 -9.18
C LYS A 45 -4.09 11.36 -8.94
N TYR A 46 -2.82 11.58 -8.60
CA TYR A 46 -1.85 10.50 -8.38
C TYR A 46 -2.13 9.73 -7.09
N ILE A 47 -2.30 10.43 -5.97
CA ILE A 47 -2.57 9.81 -4.67
C ILE A 47 -3.89 9.05 -4.69
N LEU A 48 -4.96 9.62 -5.25
CA LEU A 48 -6.25 8.95 -5.29
C LEU A 48 -6.20 7.65 -6.10
N LYS A 49 -5.48 7.64 -7.23
CA LYS A 49 -5.30 6.42 -8.03
C LYS A 49 -4.63 5.31 -7.21
N ILE A 50 -3.49 5.61 -6.59
CA ILE A 50 -2.74 4.65 -5.77
C ILE A 50 -3.60 4.18 -4.58
N PHE A 51 -4.28 5.11 -3.92
CA PHE A 51 -5.15 4.81 -2.79
C PHE A 51 -6.28 3.86 -3.16
N ILE A 52 -6.97 4.12 -4.28
CA ILE A 52 -8.06 3.26 -4.77
C ILE A 52 -7.55 1.88 -5.13
N GLU A 53 -6.42 1.78 -5.84
CA GLU A 53 -5.81 0.50 -6.22
C GLU A 53 -5.45 -0.34 -4.99
N LYS A 54 -4.69 0.23 -4.05
CA LYS A 54 -4.28 -0.45 -2.80
C LYS A 54 -5.47 -0.79 -1.91
N SER A 55 -6.39 0.15 -1.69
CA SER A 55 -7.57 -0.06 -0.87
C SER A 55 -8.48 -1.14 -1.46
N THR A 56 -8.62 -1.20 -2.79
CA THR A 56 -9.41 -2.25 -3.45
C THR A 56 -8.84 -3.63 -3.18
N ILE A 57 -7.52 -3.81 -3.30
CA ILE A 57 -6.84 -5.08 -3.06
C ILE A 57 -7.01 -5.51 -1.59
N LYS A 58 -6.74 -4.60 -0.66
CA LYS A 58 -6.86 -4.90 0.78
C LYS A 58 -8.30 -5.15 1.21
N TYR A 59 -9.26 -4.42 0.65
CA TYR A 59 -10.68 -4.64 0.89
C TYR A 59 -11.14 -6.02 0.39
N ARG A 60 -10.64 -6.47 -0.76
CA ARG A 60 -10.90 -7.84 -1.26
C ARG A 60 -10.41 -8.89 -0.27
N LYS A 61 -9.19 -8.73 0.26
CA LYS A 61 -8.63 -9.63 1.28
C LYS A 61 -9.44 -9.59 2.58
N MET A 62 -9.87 -8.41 3.04
CA MET A 62 -10.70 -8.23 4.24
C MET A 62 -12.01 -9.01 4.17
N LYS A 63 -12.60 -9.12 2.98
CA LYS A 63 -13.87 -9.83 2.74
C LYS A 63 -13.75 -11.35 2.71
N LEU A 64 -12.53 -11.89 2.62
CA LEU A 64 -12.35 -13.33 2.59
C LEU A 64 -12.78 -13.96 3.92
N PRO A 65 -13.51 -15.09 3.89
CA PRO A 65 -14.00 -15.73 5.11
C PRO A 65 -12.86 -16.45 5.84
N ASN A 66 -12.78 -16.26 7.17
CA ASN A 66 -11.89 -16.99 8.06
C ASN A 66 -10.43 -17.04 7.59
N VAL A 67 -9.86 -15.88 7.21
CA VAL A 67 -8.46 -15.83 6.81
C VAL A 67 -7.56 -16.08 8.00
N GLU A 68 -6.72 -17.10 7.89
CA GLU A 68 -5.55 -17.28 8.72
C GLU A 68 -4.35 -16.67 7.99
N SER A 69 -3.58 -15.82 8.65
CA SER A 69 -2.43 -15.14 8.06
C SER A 69 -1.18 -15.35 8.90
N LEU A 70 -0.05 -15.61 8.24
CA LEU A 70 1.25 -15.61 8.91
C LEU A 70 1.69 -14.18 9.28
N SER A 71 1.15 -13.18 8.60
CA SER A 71 1.32 -11.75 8.87
C SER A 71 0.16 -11.17 9.69
N ILE A 72 0.11 -9.83 9.79
CA ILE A 72 -1.02 -9.08 10.34
C ILE A 72 -2.33 -9.55 9.70
N ASN A 73 -3.38 -9.69 10.53
CA ASN A 73 -4.72 -10.04 10.08
C ASN A 73 -5.17 -9.07 8.96
N PRO A 74 -5.70 -9.55 7.82
CA PRO A 74 -6.09 -8.69 6.69
C PRO A 74 -7.07 -7.58 7.06
N LYS A 75 -7.93 -7.79 8.06
CA LYS A 75 -8.84 -6.74 8.55
C LYS A 75 -8.08 -5.60 9.19
N ILE A 76 -7.12 -5.91 10.07
CA ILE A 76 -6.28 -4.92 10.74
C ILE A 76 -5.36 -4.22 9.73
N ASP A 77 -4.77 -4.97 8.81
CA ASP A 77 -3.90 -4.41 7.76
C ASP A 77 -4.66 -3.45 6.82
N TYR A 78 -5.94 -3.73 6.52
CA TYR A 78 -6.79 -2.80 5.78
C TYR A 78 -6.96 -1.47 6.51
N PHE A 79 -7.29 -1.50 7.80
CA PHE A 79 -7.45 -0.27 8.60
C PHE A 79 -6.15 0.51 8.77
N ILE A 80 -5.04 -0.18 9.03
CA ILE A 80 -3.71 0.45 9.13
C ILE A 80 -3.34 1.13 7.82
N SER A 81 -3.53 0.45 6.68
CA SER A 81 -3.23 1.02 5.36
C SER A 81 -4.07 2.26 5.07
N LEU A 82 -5.38 2.18 5.30
CA LEU A 82 -6.29 3.31 5.12
C LEU A 82 -5.89 4.50 5.96
N TYR A 83 -5.58 4.27 7.23
CA TYR A 83 -5.13 5.31 8.15
C TYR A 83 -3.84 5.97 7.67
N LEU A 84 -2.84 5.17 7.28
CA LEU A 84 -1.55 5.68 6.80
C LEU A 84 -1.71 6.47 5.50
N ASP A 85 -2.53 6.02 4.56
CA ASP A 85 -2.75 6.70 3.29
C ASP A 85 -3.51 8.03 3.48
N ILE A 86 -4.58 8.04 4.29
CA ILE A 86 -5.32 9.27 4.63
C ILE A 86 -4.40 10.24 5.35
N PHE A 87 -3.60 9.75 6.30
CA PHE A 87 -2.66 10.59 7.03
C PHE A 87 -1.63 11.21 6.09
N LEU A 88 -1.02 10.41 5.20
CA LEU A 88 -0.03 10.88 4.23
C LEU A 88 -0.63 11.96 3.32
N TYR A 89 -1.87 11.76 2.87
CA TYR A 89 -2.59 12.76 2.08
C TYR A 89 -2.80 14.07 2.86
N CYS A 90 -3.35 14.00 4.07
CA CYS A 90 -3.55 15.16 4.93
C CYS A 90 -2.24 15.90 5.23
N PHE A 91 -1.16 15.15 5.43
CA PHE A 91 0.18 15.68 5.63
C PHE A 91 0.68 16.46 4.40
N ILE A 92 0.59 15.89 3.19
CA ILE A 92 0.99 16.58 1.96
C ILE A 92 0.18 17.87 1.78
N MET A 93 -1.13 17.81 2.01
CA MET A 93 -2.01 18.98 1.91
C MET A 93 -1.66 20.06 2.95
N TYR A 94 -1.34 19.66 4.18
CA TYR A 94 -0.88 20.57 5.22
C TYR A 94 0.40 21.31 4.79
N PHE A 95 1.40 20.60 4.24
CA PHE A 95 2.63 21.23 3.76
C PHE A 95 2.38 22.26 2.66
N ILE A 96 1.52 21.93 1.70
CA ILE A 96 1.14 22.87 0.64
C ILE A 96 0.43 24.09 1.23
N MET A 97 -0.42 23.90 2.24
CA MET A 97 -1.10 25.01 2.91
C MET A 97 -0.12 25.91 3.68
N VAL A 98 0.83 25.35 4.43
CA VAL A 98 1.87 26.13 5.15
C VAL A 98 2.70 26.97 4.17
N ILE A 99 3.13 26.39 3.05
CA ILE A 99 3.85 27.12 1.98
C ILE A 99 3.00 28.29 1.47
N ASN A 100 1.70 28.08 1.31
CA ASN A 100 0.76 29.09 0.81
C ASN A 100 0.39 30.18 1.83
N ILE A 101 0.55 29.95 3.13
CA ILE A 101 0.21 30.93 4.19
C ILE A 101 1.43 31.76 4.57
N ASP A 102 2.56 31.12 4.84
CA ASP A 102 3.72 31.77 5.46
C ASP A 102 4.98 31.76 4.56
N GLY A 103 4.87 31.26 3.33
CA GLY A 103 6.01 31.04 2.43
C GLY A 103 7.00 30.00 2.96
N PHE A 104 8.15 29.85 2.31
CA PHE A 104 9.21 28.93 2.77
C PHE A 104 9.92 29.40 4.06
N SER A 105 9.72 30.66 4.48
CA SER A 105 10.36 31.25 5.66
C SER A 105 9.92 30.65 7.00
N SER A 106 8.76 30.01 7.05
CA SER A 106 8.21 29.37 8.26
C SER A 106 8.82 28.00 8.57
N PHE A 107 9.49 27.35 7.61
CA PHE A 107 10.18 26.08 7.86
C PHE A 107 11.28 26.20 8.90
N ASN A 108 11.98 27.34 8.93
CA ASN A 108 13.00 27.63 9.95
C ASN A 108 12.41 27.88 11.35
N LYS A 109 11.09 28.08 11.46
CA LYS A 109 10.36 28.28 12.73
C LYS A 109 9.55 27.05 13.15
N LEU A 110 9.64 25.92 12.43
CA LEU A 110 9.01 24.66 12.85
C LEU A 110 9.62 24.21 14.17
N ASN A 111 8.94 24.55 15.26
CA ASN A 111 9.31 24.12 16.59
C ASN A 111 9.08 22.61 16.68
N LEU A 112 10.15 21.81 16.64
CA LEU A 112 10.12 20.35 16.70
C LEU A 112 9.40 19.81 17.95
N LYS A 113 9.25 20.64 19.00
CA LYS A 113 8.51 20.30 20.23
C LYS A 113 7.00 20.52 20.13
N SER A 114 6.48 21.03 19.01
CA SER A 114 5.03 21.20 18.85
C SER A 114 4.33 19.84 18.76
N PRO A 115 3.08 19.70 19.22
CA PRO A 115 2.31 18.46 19.09
C PRO A 115 2.22 17.98 17.64
N LEU A 116 2.19 18.93 16.69
CA LEU A 116 2.05 18.65 15.27
C LEU A 116 3.34 18.08 14.67
N SER A 117 4.51 18.60 15.04
CA SER A 117 5.82 18.06 14.63
C SER A 117 6.15 16.72 15.29
N ILE A 118 5.66 16.47 16.51
CA ILE A 118 5.79 15.16 17.16
C ILE A 118 4.95 14.11 16.44
N LEU A 119 3.68 14.43 16.13
CA LEU A 119 2.79 13.58 15.32
C LEU A 119 3.45 13.22 13.97
N LEU A 120 4.12 14.20 13.38
CA LEU A 120 4.82 14.09 12.11
C LEU A 120 6.01 13.12 12.18
N ILE A 121 6.84 13.24 13.21
CA ILE A 121 7.96 12.32 13.46
C ILE A 121 7.44 10.90 13.72
N VAL A 122 6.39 10.75 14.55
CA VAL A 122 5.77 9.45 14.84
C VAL A 122 5.26 8.80 13.56
N THR A 123 4.64 9.56 12.65
CA THR A 123 4.15 9.00 11.39
C THR A 123 5.26 8.72 10.39
N ILE A 124 6.32 9.54 10.31
CA ILE A 124 7.50 9.21 9.49
C ILE A 124 8.14 7.90 9.98
N ILE A 125 8.26 7.74 11.30
CA ILE A 125 8.74 6.50 11.91
C ILE A 125 7.78 5.35 11.59
N GLY A 126 6.46 5.56 11.72
CA GLY A 126 5.44 4.57 11.40
C GLY A 126 5.44 4.15 9.92
N LEU A 127 5.57 5.09 9.00
CA LEU A 127 5.71 4.86 7.55
C LEU A 127 7.03 4.17 7.22
N GLY A 128 8.12 4.53 7.90
CA GLY A 128 9.41 3.86 7.76
C GLY A 128 9.34 2.41 8.22
N ILE A 129 8.75 2.15 9.39
CA ILE A 129 8.53 0.79 9.90
C ILE A 129 7.63 0.01 8.94
N TYR A 130 6.51 0.60 8.49
CA TYR A 130 5.57 -0.05 7.57
C TYR A 130 6.15 -0.29 6.17
N GLY A 131 6.97 0.64 5.66
CA GLY A 131 7.66 0.50 4.38
C GLY A 131 8.79 -0.55 4.40
N ILE A 132 9.37 -0.81 5.58
CA ILE A 132 10.36 -1.88 5.79
C ILE A 132 9.67 -3.24 6.09
N MET A 133 8.34 -3.26 6.27
CA MET A 133 7.57 -4.48 6.49
C MET A 133 7.27 -5.23 5.19
N GLY A 134 8.16 -6.16 4.83
CA GLY A 134 7.79 -7.34 4.06
C GLY A 134 8.66 -7.62 2.84
N ALA A 135 8.83 -8.91 2.55
CA ALA A 135 9.26 -9.37 1.24
C ALA A 135 8.12 -9.09 0.24
N GLU A 136 8.39 -8.29 -0.78
CA GLU A 136 7.45 -8.08 -1.89
C GLU A 136 7.48 -9.29 -2.82
N VAL A 137 6.30 -9.71 -3.29
CA VAL A 137 6.25 -10.74 -4.35
C VAL A 137 6.72 -10.12 -5.65
N GLN A 138 7.82 -10.65 -6.18
CA GLN A 138 8.29 -10.28 -7.50
C GLN A 138 7.47 -11.02 -8.56
N VAL A 139 6.91 -10.28 -9.52
CA VAL A 139 6.18 -10.87 -10.65
C VAL A 139 7.07 -10.88 -11.89
N ILE A 140 7.55 -12.05 -12.27
CA ILE A 140 8.35 -12.26 -13.48
C ILE A 140 7.43 -12.71 -14.59
N LYS A 141 7.44 -12.00 -15.72
CA LYS A 141 6.68 -12.37 -16.92
C LYS A 141 7.67 -12.82 -18.00
N ASP A 142 7.58 -14.07 -18.41
CA ASP A 142 8.39 -14.63 -19.48
C ASP A 142 7.50 -15.22 -20.57
N LYS A 143 7.43 -14.55 -21.72
CA LYS A 143 6.66 -14.87 -22.94
C LYS A 143 5.21 -15.36 -22.70
N ASP A 144 5.02 -16.59 -22.24
CA ASP A 144 3.74 -17.25 -22.00
C ASP A 144 3.51 -17.65 -20.53
N LYS A 145 4.41 -17.26 -19.63
CA LYS A 145 4.47 -17.69 -18.23
C LYS A 145 4.51 -16.51 -17.27
N ILE A 146 3.73 -16.58 -16.19
CA ILE A 146 3.78 -15.61 -15.09
C ILE A 146 4.25 -16.34 -13.83
N ILE A 147 5.30 -15.81 -13.20
CA ILE A 147 5.91 -16.38 -12.01
C ILE A 147 5.76 -15.38 -10.87
N TYR A 148 5.10 -15.80 -9.79
CA TYR A 148 5.01 -15.06 -8.54
C TYR A 148 6.11 -15.58 -7.60
N LEU A 149 7.16 -14.80 -7.43
CA LEU A 149 8.33 -15.17 -6.64
C LEU A 149 8.27 -14.48 -5.28
N LEU A 150 8.10 -15.29 -4.22
CA LEU A 150 8.25 -14.84 -2.84
C LEU A 150 9.64 -15.23 -2.34
N GLU A 151 10.58 -14.29 -2.45
CA GLU A 151 11.94 -14.43 -1.95
C GLU A 151 12.14 -13.51 -0.75
N THR A 152 12.75 -14.03 0.34
CA THR A 152 13.25 -13.17 1.41
C THR A 152 14.36 -12.31 0.83
N THR A 153 14.09 -11.03 0.59
CA THR A 153 15.02 -10.05 0.01
C THR A 153 16.44 -10.22 0.55
N SER A 154 17.35 -10.68 -0.31
CA SER A 154 18.81 -10.73 -0.14
C SER A 154 19.37 -11.48 1.10
N PRO A 155 20.45 -12.27 0.93
CA PRO A 155 21.17 -12.83 2.07
C PRO A 155 21.75 -11.67 2.90
N GLY A 156 21.15 -11.37 4.06
CA GLY A 156 21.61 -10.32 4.99
C GLY A 156 20.58 -9.29 5.43
N ARG A 157 19.36 -9.23 4.84
CA ARG A 157 18.28 -8.41 5.41
C ARG A 157 17.43 -9.24 6.37
N TYR A 158 17.47 -8.86 7.65
CA TYR A 158 16.64 -9.44 8.70
C TYR A 158 15.15 -9.35 8.31
N THR A 159 14.52 -10.50 8.10
CA THR A 159 13.07 -10.62 7.97
C THR A 159 12.42 -10.15 9.26
N SER A 160 11.61 -9.08 9.22
CA SER A 160 10.76 -8.75 10.36
C SER A 160 9.80 -9.92 10.60
N THR A 161 9.48 -10.21 11.86
CA THR A 161 8.56 -11.29 12.25
C THR A 161 7.16 -11.19 11.63
N LEU A 162 6.84 -10.05 10.99
CA LEU A 162 5.57 -9.71 10.36
C LEU A 162 5.62 -9.80 8.81
N SER A 163 6.72 -10.28 8.24
CA SER A 163 7.08 -10.09 6.82
C SER A 163 6.59 -11.12 5.81
N SER A 164 6.25 -12.35 6.20
CA SER A 164 5.72 -13.32 5.23
C SER A 164 4.24 -13.02 5.02
N ARG A 165 3.94 -12.25 3.97
CA ARG A 165 2.58 -11.86 3.56
C ARG A 165 1.83 -13.04 2.97
N VAL A 166 1.70 -14.12 3.71
CA VAL A 166 1.06 -15.36 3.28
C VAL A 166 -0.14 -15.64 4.17
N GLY A 167 -1.26 -16.03 3.58
CA GLY A 167 -2.44 -16.45 4.31
C GLY A 167 -3.18 -17.58 3.60
N LYS A 168 -4.02 -18.27 4.35
CA LYS A 168 -4.95 -19.29 3.86
C LYS A 168 -6.37 -18.91 4.22
N PHE A 169 -7.31 -19.30 3.38
CA PHE A 169 -8.74 -19.19 3.64
C PHE A 169 -9.43 -20.43 3.06
N LYS A 170 -10.72 -20.59 3.33
CA LYS A 170 -11.46 -21.81 2.97
C LYS A 170 -11.26 -22.27 1.51
N ASP A 171 -11.21 -21.32 0.59
CA ASP A 171 -11.24 -21.59 -0.85
C ASP A 171 -9.95 -21.21 -1.58
N GLY A 172 -8.82 -21.01 -0.86
CA GLY A 172 -7.57 -20.62 -1.49
C GLY A 172 -6.47 -20.11 -0.57
N ILE A 173 -5.49 -19.47 -1.21
CA ILE A 173 -4.32 -18.87 -0.56
C ILE A 173 -4.17 -17.39 -0.95
N ILE A 174 -3.52 -16.64 -0.06
CA ILE A 174 -3.15 -15.24 -0.28
C ILE A 174 -1.63 -15.18 -0.23
N ILE A 175 -1.03 -14.53 -1.22
CA ILE A 175 0.40 -14.26 -1.25
C ILE A 175 0.60 -12.82 -1.66
N ASP A 176 1.09 -12.02 -0.72
CA ASP A 176 1.19 -10.57 -0.80
C ASP A 176 -0.13 -9.97 -1.27
N ASP A 177 -0.15 -9.26 -2.41
CA ASP A 177 -1.34 -8.63 -2.99
C ASP A 177 -2.20 -9.53 -3.87
N TYR A 178 -1.84 -10.81 -3.98
CA TYR A 178 -2.51 -11.78 -4.84
C TYR A 178 -3.36 -12.76 -4.04
N ILE A 179 -4.54 -13.06 -4.57
CA ILE A 179 -5.47 -14.07 -4.05
C ILE A 179 -5.55 -15.15 -5.12
N PHE A 180 -5.27 -16.40 -4.74
CA PHE A 180 -5.31 -17.56 -5.61
C PHE A 180 -6.34 -18.54 -5.07
N TYR A 181 -7.32 -18.89 -5.88
CA TYR A 181 -8.38 -19.83 -5.48
C TYR A 181 -7.94 -21.28 -5.72
N ASN A 182 -8.49 -22.22 -4.95
CA ASN A 182 -8.15 -23.64 -5.05
C ASN A 182 -8.41 -24.22 -6.44
N ASP A 183 -9.43 -23.73 -7.16
CA ASP A 183 -9.73 -24.15 -8.53
C ASP A 183 -8.69 -23.65 -9.54
N GLU A 184 -7.87 -22.65 -9.20
CA GLU A 184 -6.73 -22.20 -10.00
C GLU A 184 -5.48 -23.07 -9.78
N ILE A 185 -5.39 -23.80 -8.67
CA ILE A 185 -4.23 -24.60 -8.30
C ILE A 185 -4.30 -25.97 -8.99
N LEU A 186 -3.28 -26.30 -9.77
CA LEU A 186 -3.17 -27.56 -10.49
C LEU A 186 -2.42 -28.62 -9.69
N ASN A 187 -1.25 -28.24 -9.14
CA ASN A 187 -0.42 -29.11 -8.33
C ASN A 187 0.58 -28.27 -7.51
N SER A 188 1.18 -28.88 -6.50
CA SER A 188 2.30 -28.30 -5.77
C SER A 188 3.50 -29.25 -5.73
N PHE A 189 4.70 -28.70 -5.83
CA PHE A 189 5.96 -29.40 -5.67
C PHE A 189 6.75 -28.75 -4.53
N LYS A 190 7.26 -29.56 -3.61
CA LYS A 190 7.94 -29.08 -2.42
C LYS A 190 9.31 -29.73 -2.29
N SER A 191 10.31 -28.91 -2.04
CA SER A 191 11.65 -29.31 -1.62
C SER A 191 12.00 -28.67 -0.27
N GLU A 192 13.18 -28.97 0.27
CA GLU A 192 13.68 -28.31 1.49
C GLU A 192 13.94 -26.80 1.30
N LYS A 193 14.15 -26.35 0.06
CA LYS A 193 14.55 -24.99 -0.26
C LYS A 193 13.41 -24.14 -0.84
N GLU A 194 12.44 -24.78 -1.49
CA GLU A 194 11.38 -24.07 -2.20
C GLU A 194 10.05 -24.83 -2.19
N LEU A 195 8.96 -24.07 -2.28
CA LEU A 195 7.64 -24.56 -2.62
C LEU A 195 7.22 -23.93 -3.95
N ILE A 196 6.88 -24.77 -4.93
CA ILE A 196 6.37 -24.37 -6.23
C ILE A 196 4.90 -24.77 -6.33
N ILE A 197 4.01 -23.82 -6.60
CA ILE A 197 2.59 -24.06 -6.83
C ILE A 197 2.31 -23.77 -8.30
N TYR A 198 1.88 -24.78 -9.04
CA TYR A 198 1.49 -24.67 -10.43
C TYR A 198 0.02 -24.26 -10.51
N LEU A 199 -0.26 -23.22 -11.29
CA LEU A 199 -1.59 -22.66 -11.47
C LEU A 199 -2.05 -22.82 -12.93
N LYS A 200 -3.36 -22.72 -13.15
CA LYS A 200 -3.96 -22.59 -14.49
C LYS A 200 -3.37 -21.40 -15.26
N ASN A 201 -3.42 -21.49 -16.59
CA ASN A 201 -2.97 -20.46 -17.54
C ASN A 201 -1.46 -20.18 -17.48
N SER A 202 -0.63 -21.23 -17.35
CA SER A 202 0.84 -21.10 -17.33
C SER A 202 1.35 -20.15 -16.25
N ARG A 203 0.67 -20.13 -15.10
CA ARG A 203 1.08 -19.33 -13.94
C ARG A 203 1.75 -20.25 -12.92
N GLN A 204 2.72 -19.74 -12.18
CA GLN A 204 3.31 -20.48 -11.06
C GLN A 204 3.67 -19.53 -9.93
N ILE A 205 3.65 -20.07 -8.72
CA ILE A 205 4.12 -19.39 -7.51
C ILE A 205 5.36 -20.13 -7.04
N ILE A 206 6.46 -19.41 -6.80
CA ILE A 206 7.69 -19.95 -6.24
C ILE A 206 7.92 -19.26 -4.90
N ILE A 207 8.07 -20.05 -3.84
CA ILE A 207 8.26 -19.55 -2.48
C ILE A 207 9.58 -20.09 -1.93
N TYR A 208 10.50 -19.19 -1.58
CA TYR A 208 11.77 -19.51 -0.92
C TYR A 208 11.74 -19.22 0.60
N ASP A 209 10.73 -18.51 1.08
CA ASP A 209 10.56 -18.21 2.51
C ASP A 209 10.21 -19.50 3.29
N LYS A 210 11.14 -19.95 4.15
CA LYS A 210 10.99 -21.17 4.96
C LYS A 210 9.76 -21.15 5.88
N ARG A 211 9.38 -19.98 6.43
CA ARG A 211 8.19 -19.87 7.30
C ARG A 211 6.93 -20.01 6.46
N ALA A 212 6.87 -19.36 5.31
CA ALA A 212 5.77 -19.52 4.36
C ALA A 212 5.66 -20.97 3.85
N ILE A 213 6.77 -21.62 3.49
CA ILE A 213 6.80 -23.04 3.09
C ILE A 213 6.23 -23.92 4.20
N ASN A 214 6.65 -23.71 5.45
CA ASN A 214 6.18 -24.49 6.60
C ASN A 214 4.68 -24.26 6.87
N TYR A 215 4.21 -23.03 6.72
CA TYR A 215 2.82 -22.65 6.95
C TYR A 215 1.86 -23.20 5.89
N LEU A 216 2.29 -23.23 4.63
CA LEU A 216 1.51 -23.77 3.52
C LEU A 216 1.59 -25.31 3.41
N LYS A 217 2.31 -26.00 4.32
CA LYS A 217 2.43 -27.47 4.33
C LYS A 217 1.09 -28.21 4.41
N GLU A 218 0.05 -27.56 4.90
CA GLU A 218 -1.27 -28.18 5.10
C GLU A 218 -2.15 -28.12 3.84
N ILE A 219 -1.67 -27.53 2.74
CA ILE A 219 -2.43 -27.33 1.50
C ILE A 219 -2.13 -28.43 0.46
N SER A 220 -1.08 -29.22 0.69
CA SER A 220 -0.68 -30.39 -0.10
C SER A 220 -1.33 -31.68 0.40
#